data_AF-A0AAN4UP58-F1
#
_entry.id   AF-A0AAN4UP58-F1
#
_cell.length_a   1.000
_cell.length_b   1.000
_cell.length_c   1.000
_cell.angle_alpha   90.00
_cell.angle_beta   90.00
_cell.angle_gamma   90.00
#
_symmetry.space_group_name_H-M   'P 1'
#
loop_
_entity.id
_entity.type
_entity.pdbx_description
1 polymer ?
#
loop_
_entity_poly.entity_id
_entity_poly.type
_entity_poly.pdbx_seq_one_letter_code
_entity_poly.pdbx_strand_id
1 'polypeptide(L)'
;MTTNFVIETGAGAPQERAPRLQDKSDAELQALVSEVTALLEERAVRRKRDAIEQIQRLAKEQGLNVKIDKPKRRRGRPPKAKPVNG
;
A
#
# COMPACT_ATOMS: atom_id res chain seq x y z
N MET A 1 30.99 19.94 10.19
CA MET A 1 30.96 19.34 8.84
C MET A 1 29.52 19.00 8.53
N THR A 2 28.89 19.74 7.61
CA THR A 2 27.47 19.60 7.27
C THR A 2 27.39 18.95 5.90
N THR A 3 26.89 17.72 5.82
CA THR A 3 26.75 17.01 4.54
C THR A 3 25.48 17.47 3.83
N ASN A 4 25.65 18.14 2.70
CA ASN A 4 24.57 18.45 1.78
C ASN A 4 24.11 17.15 1.10
N PHE A 5 22.95 16.63 1.49
CA PHE A 5 22.30 15.53 0.76
C PHE A 5 21.57 16.11 -0.45
N VAL A 6 22.15 15.95 -1.63
CA VAL A 6 21.49 16.19 -2.91
C VAL A 6 20.67 14.94 -3.23
N ILE A 7 19.34 15.06 -3.25
CA ILE A 7 18.46 13.99 -3.71
C ILE A 7 18.42 14.10 -5.24
N GLU A 8 19.30 13.36 -5.91
CA GLU A 8 19.21 13.12 -7.35
C GLU A 8 18.00 12.20 -7.59
N THR A 9 16.86 12.77 -7.94
CA THR A 9 15.76 11.99 -8.50
C THR A 9 16.22 11.46 -9.85
N GLY A 10 16.66 10.19 -9.87
CA GLY A 10 17.08 9.50 -11.08
C GLY A 10 16.07 9.71 -12.20
N ALA A 11 16.61 10.05 -13.38
CA ALA A 11 15.90 10.28 -14.62
C ALA A 11 14.75 9.27 -14.78
N GLY A 12 13.53 9.81 -14.76
CA GLY A 12 12.30 9.04 -14.89
C GLY A 12 12.33 8.17 -16.14
N ALA A 13 11.77 6.96 -15.98
CA ALA A 13 11.38 6.05 -17.04
C ALA A 13 10.84 6.81 -18.27
N PRO A 14 10.97 6.28 -19.51
CA PRO A 14 10.47 6.94 -20.70
C PRO A 14 9.01 7.31 -20.49
N GLN A 15 8.76 8.59 -20.25
CA GLN A 15 7.44 9.17 -20.22
C GLN A 15 7.01 9.13 -21.69
N GLU A 16 6.42 8.01 -22.14
CA GLU A 16 5.44 8.08 -23.21
C GLU A 16 4.59 9.30 -22.90
N ARG A 17 4.56 10.27 -23.81
CA ARG A 17 3.97 11.60 -23.60
C ARG A 17 2.52 11.42 -23.15
N ALA A 18 2.32 11.30 -21.85
CA ALA A 18 1.01 11.17 -21.29
C ALA A 18 0.25 12.43 -21.72
N PRO A 19 -0.98 12.30 -22.25
CA PRO A 19 -1.79 13.48 -22.56
C PRO A 19 -1.78 14.38 -21.33
N ARG A 20 -1.58 15.69 -21.54
CA ARG A 20 -1.42 16.64 -20.44
C ARG A 20 -2.66 16.49 -19.57
N LEU A 21 -2.47 16.43 -18.25
CA LEU A 21 -3.59 16.27 -17.31
C LEU A 21 -4.68 17.34 -17.51
N GLN A 22 -4.30 18.46 -18.11
CA GLN A 22 -5.13 19.61 -18.47
C GLN A 22 -6.17 19.30 -19.55
N ASP A 23 -5.94 18.27 -20.38
CA ASP A 23 -6.81 17.88 -21.50
C ASP A 23 -7.82 16.80 -21.09
N LYS A 24 -7.75 16.30 -19.85
CA LYS A 24 -8.62 15.24 -19.34
C LYS A 24 -9.87 15.82 -18.69
N SER A 25 -11.00 15.16 -18.91
CA SER A 25 -12.22 15.43 -18.14
C SER A 25 -12.06 15.01 -16.68
N ASP A 26 -12.90 15.55 -15.80
CA ASP A 26 -12.92 15.19 -14.37
C ASP A 26 -13.11 13.68 -14.16
N ALA A 27 -13.93 13.03 -15.00
CA ALA A 27 -14.15 11.59 -14.95
C ALA A 27 -12.87 10.79 -15.27
N GLU A 28 -12.11 11.23 -16.27
CA GLU A 28 -10.84 10.59 -16.66
C GLU A 28 -9.74 10.84 -15.63
N LEU A 29 -9.73 12.02 -15.00
CA LEU A 29 -8.84 12.32 -13.88
C LEU A 29 -9.18 11.46 -12.67
N GLN A 30 -10.46 11.28 -12.36
CA GLN A 30 -10.90 10.43 -11.27
C GLN A 30 -10.52 8.96 -11.51
N ALA A 31 -10.70 8.45 -12.73
CA ALA A 31 -10.26 7.11 -13.11
C ALA A 31 -8.75 6.93 -12.95
N LEU A 32 -7.95 7.92 -13.39
CA LEU A 32 -6.49 7.90 -13.24
C LEU A 32 -6.08 7.89 -11.76
N VAL A 33 -6.73 8.70 -10.92
CA VAL A 33 -6.47 8.73 -9.48
C VAL A 33 -6.79 7.37 -8.85
N SER A 34 -7.90 6.75 -9.23
CA SER A 34 -8.26 5.41 -8.73
C SER A 34 -7.23 4.35 -9.12
N GLU A 35 -6.77 4.36 -10.38
CA GLU A 35 -5.74 3.43 -10.86
C GLU A 35 -4.42 3.61 -10.10
N VAL A 36 -3.94 4.85 -10.00
CA VAL A 36 -2.69 5.16 -9.30
C VAL A 36 -2.80 4.78 -7.82
N THR A 37 -3.96 5.02 -7.19
CA THR A 37 -4.19 4.64 -5.78
C THR A 37 -4.11 3.13 -5.61
N ALA A 38 -4.75 2.35 -6.50
CA ALA A 38 -4.68 0.89 -6.46
C ALA A 38 -3.24 0.38 -6.62
N LEU A 39 -2.47 0.95 -7.55
CA LEU A 39 -1.06 0.60 -7.75
C LEU A 39 -0.20 0.92 -6.51
N LEU A 40 -0.46 2.06 -5.85
CA LEU A 40 0.25 2.44 -4.62
C LEU A 40 -0.11 1.50 -3.46
N GLU A 41 -1.37 1.12 -3.33
CA GLU A 41 -1.82 0.14 -2.32
C GLU A 41 -1.17 -1.22 -2.55
N GLU A 42 -1.12 -1.71 -3.79
CA GLU A 42 -0.47 -2.97 -4.14
C GLU A 42 1.03 -2.93 -3.78
N ARG A 43 1.72 -1.85 -4.14
CA ARG A 43 3.13 -1.64 -3.78
C ARG A 43 3.32 -1.61 -2.26
N ALA A 44 2.42 -0.96 -1.52
CA ALA A 44 2.48 -0.91 -0.06
C ALA A 44 2.30 -2.31 0.56
N VAL A 45 1.37 -3.12 0.03
CA VAL A 45 1.19 -4.51 0.46
C VAL A 45 2.44 -5.35 0.17
N ARG A 46 3.02 -5.21 -1.02
CA ARG A 46 4.26 -5.92 -1.40
C ARG A 46 5.41 -5.56 -0.47
N ARG A 47 5.69 -4.26 -0.26
CA ARG A 47 6.75 -3.81 0.66
C ARG A 47 6.56 -4.34 2.08
N LYS A 48 5.32 -4.40 2.57
CA LYS A 48 5.02 -4.99 3.89
C LYS A 48 5.37 -6.47 3.94
N ARG A 49 5.04 -7.24 2.90
CA ARG A 49 5.40 -8.67 2.82
C ARG A 49 6.91 -8.86 2.76
N ASP A 50 7.58 -8.12 1.89
CA ASP A 50 9.04 -8.19 1.74
C ASP A 50 9.75 -7.86 3.07
N ALA A 51 9.30 -6.82 3.77
CA ALA A 51 9.83 -6.45 5.08
C ALA A 51 9.61 -7.55 6.14
N ILE A 52 8.43 -8.17 6.16
CA ILE A 52 8.12 -9.29 7.06
C ILE A 52 9.05 -10.47 6.79
N GLU A 53 9.27 -10.82 5.53
CA GLU A 53 10.17 -11.91 5.14
C GLU A 53 11.61 -11.61 5.52
N GLN A 54 12.08 -10.38 5.32
CA GLN A 54 13.41 -9.95 5.75
C GLN A 54 13.57 -10.03 7.27
N ILE A 55 12.58 -9.55 8.04
CA ILE A 55 12.59 -9.64 9.51
C ILE A 55 12.65 -11.10 9.95
N GLN A 56 11.84 -11.98 9.35
CA GLN A 56 11.85 -13.41 9.69
C GLN A 56 13.16 -14.08 9.33
N ARG A 57 13.76 -13.72 8.19
CA ARG A 57 15.07 -14.25 7.77
C ARG A 57 16.15 -13.83 8.78
N LEU A 58 16.25 -12.55 9.08
CA LEU A 58 17.23 -12.02 10.04
C LEU A 58 17.01 -12.64 11.43
N ALA A 59 15.76 -12.80 11.87
CA ALA A 59 15.46 -13.45 13.13
C ALA A 59 15.95 -14.90 13.18
N LYS A 60 15.70 -15.69 12.12
CA LYS A 60 16.19 -17.07 12.02
C LYS A 60 17.72 -17.15 12.05
N GLU A 61 18.41 -16.26 11.34
CA GLU A 61 19.88 -16.16 11.35
C GLU A 61 20.42 -15.89 12.77
N GLN A 62 19.67 -15.16 13.60
CA GLN A 62 19.99 -14.90 15.01
C GLN A 62 19.41 -15.94 15.99
N GLY A 63 18.84 -17.04 15.50
CA GLY A 63 18.23 -18.08 16.35
C GLY A 63 16.91 -17.68 17.03
N LEU A 64 16.30 -16.57 16.61
CA LEU A 64 15.04 -16.05 17.14
C LEU A 64 13.85 -16.53 16.29
N ASN A 65 12.80 -17.02 16.94
CA ASN A 65 11.55 -17.39 16.27
C ASN A 65 10.50 -16.27 16.40
N VAL A 66 10.43 -15.40 15.40
CA VAL A 66 9.51 -14.25 15.39
C VAL A 66 8.17 -14.65 14.75
N LYS A 67 7.10 -14.61 15.55
CA LYS A 67 5.72 -14.71 15.07
C LYS A 67 5.13 -13.31 14.89
N ILE A 68 4.63 -13.01 13.70
CA ILE A 68 3.93 -11.77 13.41
C ILE A 68 2.43 -12.06 13.41
N ASP A 69 1.77 -11.69 14.50
CA ASP A 69 0.34 -11.91 14.65
C ASP A 69 -0.46 -10.92 13.80
N LYS A 70 -1.48 -11.43 13.11
CA LYS A 70 -2.45 -10.57 12.43
C LYS A 70 -3.28 -9.83 13.48
N PRO A 71 -3.61 -8.55 13.26
CA PRO A 71 -4.47 -7.82 14.19
C PRO A 71 -5.79 -8.57 14.37
N LYS A 72 -6.17 -8.78 15.64
CA LYS A 72 -7.37 -9.54 16.02
C LYS A 72 -8.59 -8.88 15.36
N ARG A 73 -9.20 -9.53 14.36
CA ARG A 73 -10.47 -9.04 13.79
C ARG A 73 -11.48 -9.06 14.93
N ARG A 74 -11.99 -7.89 15.34
CA ARG A 74 -13.10 -7.81 16.29
C ARG A 74 -14.24 -8.62 15.67
N ARG A 75 -14.59 -9.75 16.28
CA ARG A 75 -15.81 -10.49 15.91
C ARG A 75 -16.96 -9.52 16.19
N GLY A 76 -17.56 -8.99 15.13
CA GLY A 76 -18.67 -8.07 15.24
C GLY A 76 -19.83 -8.74 15.99
N ARG A 77 -20.58 -7.91 16.73
CA ARG A 77 -21.85 -8.27 17.36
C ARG A 77 -22.73 -9.00 16.35
N PRO A 78 -23.41 -10.10 16.73
CA PRO A 78 -24.33 -10.78 15.83
C PRO A 78 -25.34 -9.76 15.27
N PRO A 79 -25.71 -9.86 13.98
CA PRO A 79 -26.69 -8.97 13.38
C PRO A 79 -27.98 -9.03 14.22
N LYS A 80 -28.50 -7.88 14.65
CA LYS A 80 -29.80 -7.82 15.34
C LYS A 80 -30.84 -8.45 14.42
N ALA A 81 -31.49 -9.51 14.89
CA ALA A 81 -32.61 -10.12 14.18
C ALA A 81 -33.68 -9.05 13.92
N LYS A 82 -34.25 -9.02 12.71
CA LYS A 82 -35.37 -8.14 12.38
C LYS A 82 -36.58 -8.52 13.25
N PRO A 83 -37.34 -7.57 13.78
CA PRO A 83 -38.59 -7.89 14.48
C PRO A 83 -39.55 -8.55 13.48
N VAL A 84 -40.03 -9.73 13.86
CA VAL A 84 -41.17 -10.37 13.18
C VAL A 84 -42.39 -9.56 13.59
N ASN A 85 -42.87 -8.70 12.69
CA ASN A 85 -44.17 -8.06 12.88
C ASN A 85 -45.24 -9.13 12.61
N GLY A 86 -45.99 -9.48 13.66
CA GLY A 86 -47.29 -10.15 13.57
C GLY A 86 -48.41 -9.13 13.48
#